data_AF-A0A9D1PI81-F1
#
_entry.id   AF-A0A9D1PI81-F1
#
_cell.length_a   1.000
_cell.length_b   1.000
_cell.length_c   1.000
_cell.angle_alpha   90.00
_cell.angle_beta   90.00
_cell.angle_gamma   90.00
#
_symmetry.space_group_name_H-M   'P 1'
#
loop_
_entity.id
_entity.type
_entity.pdbx_description
1 polymer ?
#
loop_
_entity_poly.entity_id
_entity_poly.type
_entity_poly.pdbx_seq_one_letter_code
_entity_poly.pdbx_strand_id
1 'polypeptide(L)'
;MFGGLTIQSFFLIVIGAVIFVVGTTALKKQIRNKMGKLLKDAKIISLNHVTKKDDEGYLIQNYYDIKVEFEDKGKKIQKTLKCVDQYEKGDTVKIIKDVERGGQYRVYGNDKAPVFGPWILILCGILVICMPFVQLKLGDGYMSMLLAAFLILIGLGLILAYVKAKSRDLEEIPAEISDILKWQSGEKKKWTNPSISYYPILKYTLNGKEKIMRSRYNSSSTASYKVGKQLTLYRDKNTGDILERNARKSMLIIGICLILFAAIGLYSSLITLFGA
;
A
#
# COMPACT_ATOMS: atom_id res chain seq x y z
N MET A 1 0.37 24.73 30.80
CA MET A 1 1.26 23.57 30.53
C MET A 1 1.93 23.58 29.15
N PHE A 2 1.88 24.67 28.35
CA PHE A 2 2.53 24.75 27.04
C PHE A 2 3.42 26.01 26.84
N GLY A 3 3.79 26.70 27.93
CA GLY A 3 4.67 27.87 27.84
C GLY A 3 6.07 27.44 27.37
N GLY A 4 6.42 27.79 26.12
CA GLY A 4 7.73 27.51 25.53
C GLY A 4 7.71 26.73 24.21
N LEU A 5 6.56 26.16 23.80
CA LEU A 5 6.48 25.46 22.52
C LEU A 5 6.18 26.43 21.37
N THR A 6 6.98 26.34 20.31
CA THR A 6 6.78 27.13 19.09
C THR A 6 5.60 26.60 18.28
N ILE A 7 5.09 27.40 17.35
CA ILE A 7 4.07 26.96 16.39
C ILE A 7 4.54 25.73 15.59
N GLN A 8 5.83 25.67 15.23
CA GLN A 8 6.42 24.53 14.54
C GLN A 8 6.36 23.25 15.38
N SER A 9 6.61 23.37 16.69
CA SER A 9 6.48 22.27 17.64
C SER A 9 5.05 21.71 17.68
N PHE A 10 4.04 22.57 17.59
CA PHE A 10 2.64 22.14 17.53
C PHE A 10 2.34 21.36 16.25
N PHE A 11 2.81 21.83 15.10
CA PHE A 11 2.67 21.10 13.83
C PHE A 11 3.33 19.72 13.87
N LEU A 12 4.54 19.61 14.44
CA LEU A 12 5.21 18.34 14.62
C LEU A 12 4.38 17.37 15.47
N ILE A 13 3.83 17.82 16.59
CA ILE A 13 2.97 17.01 17.46
C ILE A 13 1.74 16.51 16.69
N VAL A 14 1.08 17.39 15.94
CA VAL A 14 -0.11 17.02 15.14
C VAL A 14 0.25 15.99 14.07
N ILE A 15 1.35 16.18 13.33
CA ILE A 15 1.81 15.22 12.32
C ILE A 15 2.13 13.87 12.96
N GLY A 16 2.86 13.88 14.09
CA GLY A 16 3.18 12.66 14.83
C GLY A 16 1.93 11.93 15.33
N ALA A 17 0.91 12.66 15.81
CA ALA A 17 -0.36 12.10 16.23
C ALA A 17 -1.13 11.47 15.06
N VAL A 18 -1.16 12.11 13.89
CA VAL A 18 -1.77 11.54 12.67
C VAL A 18 -1.06 10.24 12.28
N ILE A 19 0.27 10.23 12.26
CA ILE A 19 1.07 9.03 11.93
C ILE A 19 0.78 7.91 12.94
N PHE A 20 0.72 8.22 14.24
CA PHE A 20 0.40 7.28 15.30
C PHE A 20 -1.02 6.68 15.14
N VAL A 21 -2.02 7.50 14.84
CA VAL A 21 -3.41 7.05 14.59
C VAL A 21 -3.49 6.15 13.36
N VAL A 22 -2.77 6.49 12.28
CA VAL A 22 -2.68 5.63 11.08
C VAL A 22 -2.04 4.29 11.43
N GLY A 23 -0.95 4.30 12.19
CA GLY A 23 -0.27 3.07 12.64
C GLY A 23 -1.16 2.19 13.52
N THR A 24 -1.81 2.75 14.54
CA THR A 24 -2.72 2.00 15.44
C THR A 24 -3.94 1.45 14.71
N THR A 25 -4.50 2.20 13.76
CA THR A 25 -5.62 1.74 12.92
C THR A 25 -5.20 0.56 12.05
N ALA A 26 -4.03 0.67 11.41
CA ALA A 26 -3.47 -0.41 10.61
C ALA A 26 -3.14 -1.66 11.46
N LEU A 27 -2.64 -1.48 12.68
CA LEU A 27 -2.35 -2.57 13.61
C LEU A 27 -3.64 -3.26 14.05
N LYS A 28 -4.68 -2.50 14.42
CA LYS A 28 -6.00 -3.04 14.77
C LYS A 28 -6.58 -3.85 13.61
N LYS A 29 -6.46 -3.36 12.37
CA LYS A 29 -6.85 -4.10 11.17
C LYS A 29 -6.02 -5.38 10.99
N GLN A 30 -4.70 -5.32 11.18
CA GLN A 30 -3.82 -6.48 11.06
C GLN A 30 -4.12 -7.56 12.11
N ILE A 31 -4.30 -7.17 13.38
CA ILE A 31 -4.66 -8.08 14.47
C ILE A 31 -6.03 -8.68 14.20
N ARG A 32 -7.03 -7.88 13.82
CA ARG A 32 -8.37 -8.38 13.46
C ARG A 32 -8.32 -9.38 12.31
N ASN A 33 -7.50 -9.12 11.29
CA ASN A 33 -7.35 -10.01 10.14
C ASN A 33 -6.61 -11.31 10.50
N LYS A 34 -5.65 -11.27 11.44
CA LYS A 34 -4.92 -12.45 11.92
C LYS A 34 -5.70 -13.28 12.94
N MET A 35 -6.43 -12.63 13.86
CA MET A 35 -7.21 -13.29 14.91
C MET A 35 -8.59 -13.74 14.43
N GLY A 36 -9.12 -13.11 13.38
CA GLY A 36 -10.36 -13.54 12.77
C GLY A 36 -10.14 -14.80 11.93
N LYS A 37 -10.91 -15.85 12.21
CA LYS A 37 -11.28 -16.93 11.26
C LYS A 37 -12.03 -16.40 10.01
N LEU A 38 -11.65 -15.21 9.53
CA LEU A 38 -12.29 -14.41 8.48
C LEU A 38 -11.62 -14.62 7.13
N LEU A 39 -10.39 -15.11 7.12
CA LEU A 39 -9.74 -15.66 5.94
C LEU A 39 -10.40 -17.00 5.63
N LYS A 40 -11.14 -17.04 4.54
CA LYS A 40 -11.81 -18.24 4.06
C LYS A 40 -11.36 -18.55 2.66
N ASP A 41 -11.11 -19.81 2.41
CA ASP A 41 -10.91 -20.29 1.05
C ASP A 41 -12.27 -20.34 0.37
N ALA A 42 -12.38 -19.63 -0.75
CA ALA A 42 -13.58 -19.54 -1.55
C ALA A 42 -13.27 -20.04 -2.96
N LYS A 43 -14.14 -20.89 -3.49
CA LYS A 43 -14.00 -21.41 -4.85
C LYS A 43 -14.76 -20.52 -5.82
N ILE A 44 -14.13 -20.17 -6.95
CA ILE A 44 -14.77 -19.36 -7.98
C ILE A 44 -15.70 -20.23 -8.83
N ILE A 45 -16.98 -19.88 -8.85
CA ILE A 45 -18.03 -20.58 -9.61
C ILE A 45 -18.19 -19.98 -11.01
N SER A 46 -18.18 -18.66 -11.11
CA SER A 46 -18.35 -17.93 -12.37
C SER A 46 -17.65 -16.59 -12.32
N LEU A 47 -17.29 -16.08 -13.49
CA LEU A 47 -16.68 -14.78 -13.68
C LEU A 47 -17.36 -14.08 -14.86
N ASN A 48 -17.79 -12.84 -14.63
CA ASN A 48 -18.39 -11.97 -15.65
C ASN A 48 -17.52 -10.71 -15.78
N HIS A 49 -17.05 -10.41 -16.99
CA HIS A 49 -16.28 -9.20 -17.23
C HIS A 49 -17.21 -8.02 -17.50
N VAL A 50 -17.09 -6.96 -16.70
CA VAL A 50 -17.85 -5.72 -16.88
C VAL A 50 -16.94 -4.68 -17.50
N THR A 51 -17.28 -4.31 -18.74
CA THR A 51 -16.64 -3.20 -19.45
C THR A 51 -17.70 -2.17 -19.83
N LYS A 52 -17.39 -0.89 -19.61
CA LYS A 52 -18.25 0.22 -20.03
C LYS A 52 -17.39 1.35 -20.59
N LYS A 53 -17.80 1.89 -21.73
CA LYS A 53 -17.23 3.09 -22.34
C LYS A 53 -18.21 4.26 -22.20
N ASP A 54 -17.68 5.48 -22.16
CA ASP A 54 -18.49 6.70 -22.30
C ASP A 54 -18.74 7.06 -23.77
N ASP A 55 -19.53 8.10 -24.01
CA ASP A 55 -19.90 8.56 -25.35
C ASP A 55 -18.69 9.12 -26.14
N GLU A 56 -17.63 9.52 -25.43
CA GLU A 56 -16.35 9.96 -25.99
C GLU A 56 -15.42 8.77 -26.33
N GLY A 57 -15.85 7.53 -26.03
CA GLY A 57 -15.12 6.29 -26.31
C GLY A 57 -14.10 5.90 -25.24
N TYR A 58 -13.97 6.64 -24.14
CA TYR A 58 -13.09 6.29 -23.03
C TYR A 58 -13.66 5.13 -22.21
N LEU A 59 -12.78 4.21 -21.80
CA LEU A 59 -13.14 3.16 -20.86
C LEU A 59 -13.36 3.78 -19.47
N ILE A 60 -14.57 3.62 -18.92
CA ILE A 60 -14.97 4.16 -17.60
C ILE A 60 -15.19 3.07 -16.56
N GLN A 61 -15.47 1.84 -16.98
CA GLN A 61 -15.51 0.67 -16.10
C GLN A 61 -14.76 -0.50 -16.71
N ASN A 62 -13.92 -1.14 -15.90
CA ASN A 62 -13.23 -2.37 -16.20
C ASN A 62 -12.99 -3.12 -14.88
N TYR A 63 -13.83 -4.13 -14.63
CA TYR A 63 -13.73 -5.01 -13.47
C TYR A 63 -14.43 -6.34 -13.74
N TYR A 64 -14.13 -7.36 -12.94
CA TYR A 64 -14.75 -8.68 -13.00
C TYR A 64 -15.70 -8.87 -11.82
N ASP A 65 -16.93 -9.27 -12.10
CA ASP A 65 -17.85 -9.80 -11.10
C ASP A 65 -17.60 -11.31 -10.95
N ILE A 66 -17.01 -11.71 -9.83
CA ILE A 66 -16.74 -13.11 -9.50
C ILE A 66 -17.80 -13.64 -8.54
N LYS A 67 -18.45 -14.75 -8.88
CA LYS A 67 -19.28 -15.50 -7.92
C LYS A 67 -18.38 -16.50 -7.21
N VAL A 68 -18.29 -16.38 -5.89
CA VAL A 68 -17.51 -17.28 -5.05
C VAL A 68 -18.42 -18.09 -4.15
N GLU A 69 -18.07 -19.35 -3.95
CA GLU A 69 -18.67 -20.25 -2.96
C GLU A 69 -17.70 -20.45 -1.81
N PHE A 70 -18.16 -20.24 -0.59
CA PHE A 70 -17.37 -20.53 0.61
C PHE A 70 -18.26 -21.09 1.71
N GLU A 71 -17.63 -21.83 2.62
CA GLU A 71 -18.32 -22.38 3.78
C GLU A 71 -18.25 -21.40 4.97
N ASP A 72 -19.41 -21.12 5.57
CA ASP A 72 -19.50 -20.35 6.81
C ASP A 72 -20.35 -21.13 7.81
N LYS A 73 -19.74 -21.55 8.92
CA LYS A 73 -20.42 -22.26 10.01
C LYS A 73 -21.27 -23.44 9.50
N GLY A 74 -20.73 -24.26 8.60
CA GLY A 74 -21.40 -25.45 8.06
C GLY A 74 -22.42 -25.18 6.94
N LYS A 75 -22.58 -23.94 6.48
CA LYS A 75 -23.46 -23.59 5.34
C LYS A 75 -22.64 -23.08 4.17
N LYS A 76 -22.94 -23.57 2.96
CA LYS A 76 -22.39 -23.04 1.71
C LYS A 76 -23.07 -21.72 1.38
N ILE A 77 -22.28 -20.65 1.27
CA ILE A 77 -22.73 -19.31 0.93
C ILE A 77 -22.13 -18.93 -0.42
N GLN A 78 -22.98 -18.44 -1.32
CA GLN A 78 -22.55 -17.88 -2.60
C GLN A 78 -22.65 -16.35 -2.55
N LYS A 79 -21.60 -15.65 -2.99
CA LYS A 79 -21.59 -14.19 -3.10
C LYS A 79 -20.88 -13.71 -4.36
N THR A 80 -21.39 -12.64 -4.94
CA THR A 80 -20.72 -11.91 -6.04
C THR A 80 -19.79 -10.85 -5.46
N LEU A 81 -18.52 -10.87 -5.84
CA LEU A 81 -17.49 -9.90 -5.45
C LEU A 81 -16.97 -9.18 -6.69
N LYS A 82 -16.60 -7.91 -6.54
CA LYS A 82 -15.92 -7.14 -7.58
C LYS A 82 -14.42 -7.33 -7.43
N CYS A 83 -13.76 -7.75 -8.50
CA CYS A 83 -12.31 -7.89 -8.57
C CYS A 83 -11.74 -7.25 -9.83
N VAL A 84 -10.44 -6.99 -9.80
CA VAL A 84 -9.70 -6.42 -10.93
C VAL A 84 -8.95 -7.49 -11.71
N ASP A 85 -8.56 -8.57 -11.01
CA ASP A 85 -7.84 -9.69 -11.60
C ASP A 85 -8.81 -10.67 -12.29
N GLN A 86 -8.34 -11.25 -13.40
CA GLN A 86 -9.07 -12.29 -14.13
C GLN A 86 -8.71 -13.69 -13.59
N TYR A 87 -9.63 -14.29 -12.85
CA TYR A 87 -9.51 -15.66 -12.35
C TYR A 87 -10.16 -16.69 -13.28
N GLU A 88 -9.87 -17.96 -13.07
CA GLU A 88 -10.52 -19.07 -13.75
C GLU A 88 -11.56 -19.75 -12.86
N LYS A 89 -12.54 -20.39 -13.50
CA LYS A 89 -13.55 -21.18 -12.80
C LYS A 89 -12.85 -22.36 -12.12
N GLY A 90 -13.07 -22.50 -10.82
CA GLY A 90 -12.44 -23.53 -10.01
C GLY A 90 -11.25 -23.06 -9.18
N ASP A 91 -10.71 -21.87 -9.44
CA ASP A 91 -9.64 -21.28 -8.64
C ASP A 91 -10.10 -21.06 -7.19
N THR A 92 -9.19 -21.28 -6.24
CA THR A 92 -9.40 -21.00 -4.82
C THR A 92 -8.79 -19.65 -4.48
N VAL A 93 -9.63 -18.74 -3.99
CA VAL A 93 -9.22 -17.40 -3.55
C VAL A 93 -9.50 -17.22 -2.07
N LYS A 94 -8.59 -16.56 -1.38
CA LYS A 94 -8.79 -16.20 0.03
C LYS A 94 -9.68 -14.97 0.08
N ILE A 95 -10.83 -15.06 0.75
CA ILE A 95 -11.72 -13.91 0.96
C ILE A 95 -11.65 -13.43 2.41
N ILE A 96 -11.86 -12.13 2.62
CA ILE A 96 -11.99 -11.50 3.93
C ILE A 96 -13.24 -10.65 4.00
N LYS A 97 -13.93 -10.67 5.15
CA LYS A 97 -15.07 -9.79 5.41
C LYS A 97 -14.57 -8.43 5.88
N ASP A 98 -14.76 -7.40 5.06
CA ASP A 98 -14.39 -6.02 5.36
C ASP A 98 -15.52 -5.35 6.14
N VAL A 99 -15.37 -5.29 7.48
CA VAL A 99 -16.36 -4.72 8.40
C VAL A 99 -16.43 -3.19 8.28
N GLU A 100 -15.37 -2.52 7.81
CA GLU A 100 -15.33 -1.06 7.68
C GLU A 100 -16.15 -0.54 6.49
N ARG A 101 -16.39 -1.39 5.48
CA ARG A 101 -17.28 -1.10 4.35
C ARG A 101 -18.61 -1.85 4.46
N GLY A 102 -19.21 -1.85 5.64
CA GLY A 102 -20.53 -2.45 5.86
C GLY A 102 -20.56 -3.98 5.76
N GLY A 103 -19.43 -4.67 5.96
CA GLY A 103 -19.37 -6.13 5.99
C GLY A 103 -19.30 -6.82 4.62
N GLN A 104 -18.88 -6.11 3.56
CA GLN A 104 -18.68 -6.68 2.23
C GLN A 104 -17.46 -7.60 2.19
N TYR A 105 -17.54 -8.69 1.43
CA TYR A 105 -16.41 -9.61 1.24
C TYR A 105 -15.47 -9.11 0.14
N ARG A 106 -14.17 -9.36 0.27
CA ARG A 106 -13.13 -8.98 -0.70
C ARG A 106 -12.10 -10.08 -0.83
N VAL A 107 -11.46 -10.16 -1.99
CA VAL A 107 -10.30 -11.04 -2.18
C VAL A 107 -9.10 -10.46 -1.41
N TYR A 108 -8.55 -11.27 -0.51
CA TYR A 108 -7.39 -10.96 0.31
C TYR A 108 -6.12 -11.00 -0.56
N GLY A 109 -5.21 -10.04 -0.37
CA GLY A 109 -3.97 -9.91 -1.16
C GLY A 109 -4.03 -8.84 -2.25
N ASN A 110 -5.22 -8.32 -2.56
CA ASN A 110 -5.41 -7.35 -3.66
C ASN A 110 -5.09 -5.89 -3.30
N ASP A 111 -4.78 -5.60 -2.02
CA ASP A 111 -4.46 -4.25 -1.55
C ASP A 111 -2.95 -3.95 -1.66
N LYS A 112 -2.62 -2.71 -2.02
CA LYS A 112 -1.24 -2.20 -1.98
C LYS A 112 -0.66 -2.44 -0.57
N ALA A 113 0.31 -3.35 -0.46
CA ALA A 113 0.97 -3.58 0.80
C ALA A 113 1.66 -2.27 1.26
N PRO A 114 1.38 -1.77 2.47
CA PRO A 114 2.04 -0.58 2.97
C PRO A 114 3.55 -0.87 3.09
N VAL A 115 4.36 0.12 2.74
CA VAL A 115 5.83 0.02 2.79
C VAL A 115 6.30 -0.22 4.23
N PHE A 116 5.68 0.47 5.19
CA PHE A 116 5.97 0.31 6.61
C PHE A 116 4.90 -0.52 7.30
N GLY A 117 5.34 -1.43 8.17
CA GLY A 117 4.45 -2.14 9.08
C GLY A 117 3.84 -1.19 10.11
N PRO A 118 2.68 -1.55 10.71
CA PRO A 118 1.99 -0.70 11.68
C PRO A 118 2.87 -0.30 12.88
N TRP A 119 3.71 -1.21 13.38
CA TRP A 119 4.63 -0.95 14.49
C TRP A 119 5.66 0.15 14.19
N ILE A 120 6.20 0.17 12.98
CA ILE A 120 7.16 1.20 12.55
C ILE A 120 6.46 2.56 12.52
N LEU A 121 5.25 2.63 11.99
CA LEU A 121 4.47 3.87 11.97
C LEU A 121 4.15 4.37 13.39
N ILE A 122 3.75 3.47 14.29
CA ILE A 122 3.49 3.82 15.70
C ILE A 122 4.74 4.42 16.35
N LEU A 123 5.89 3.75 16.22
CA LEU A 123 7.16 4.22 16.78
C LEU A 123 7.59 5.56 16.17
N CYS A 124 7.48 5.71 14.85
CA CYS A 124 7.74 6.99 14.17
C CYS A 124 6.84 8.11 14.71
N GLY A 125 5.54 7.85 14.88
CA GLY A 125 4.60 8.82 15.44
C GLY A 125 4.98 9.25 16.86
N ILE A 126 5.35 8.30 17.73
CA ILE A 126 5.82 8.58 19.09
C ILE A 126 7.08 9.44 19.07
N LEU A 127 8.09 9.06 18.28
CA LEU A 127 9.35 9.81 18.19
C LEU A 127 9.11 11.25 17.74
N VAL A 128 8.29 11.47 16.71
CA VAL A 128 7.95 12.81 16.20
C VAL A 128 7.21 13.65 17.26
N ILE A 129 6.29 13.06 18.02
CA ILE A 129 5.62 13.74 19.13
C ILE A 129 6.62 14.14 20.21
N CYS A 130 7.59 13.27 20.53
CA CYS A 130 8.59 13.51 21.58
C CYS A 130 9.63 14.58 21.22
N MET A 131 9.96 14.75 19.95
CA MET A 131 10.98 15.72 19.46
C MET A 131 10.90 17.11 20.11
N PRO A 132 9.78 17.83 20.04
CA PRO A 132 9.70 19.18 20.62
C PRO A 132 9.85 19.20 22.15
N PHE A 133 9.44 18.14 22.85
CA PHE A 133 9.61 18.06 24.31
C PHE A 133 11.06 17.78 24.70
N VAL A 134 11.74 16.91 23.94
CA VAL A 134 13.17 16.61 24.14
C VAL A 134 13.99 17.86 23.85
N GLN A 135 13.70 18.57 22.77
CA GLN A 135 14.39 19.82 22.44
C GLN A 135 14.20 20.87 23.55
N LEU A 136 12.98 21.05 24.06
CA LEU A 136 12.68 22.02 25.11
C LEU A 136 13.37 21.70 26.45
N LYS A 137 13.41 20.42 26.85
CA LYS A 137 13.89 20.01 28.19
C LYS A 137 15.35 19.61 28.25
N LEU A 138 15.86 18.99 27.19
CA LEU A 138 17.18 18.36 27.18
C LEU A 138 18.13 19.03 26.18
N GLY A 139 17.63 19.94 25.34
CA GLY A 139 18.43 20.68 24.37
C GLY A 139 18.73 19.91 23.09
N ASP A 140 19.50 20.54 22.21
CA ASP A 140 19.67 20.12 20.82
C ASP A 140 20.50 18.83 20.65
N GLY A 141 21.40 18.52 21.60
CA GLY A 141 22.18 17.28 21.58
C GLY A 141 21.31 16.03 21.70
N TYR A 142 20.37 16.02 22.65
CA TYR A 142 19.43 14.91 22.82
C TYR A 142 18.38 14.86 21.70
N MET A 143 17.98 16.03 21.18
CA MET A 143 17.11 16.09 19.99
C MET A 143 17.78 15.45 18.77
N SER A 144 19.08 15.68 18.59
CA SER A 144 19.87 15.07 17.51
C SER A 144 19.97 13.55 17.66
N MET A 145 20.14 13.04 18.90
CA MET A 145 20.06 11.60 19.17
C MET A 145 18.69 11.01 18.84
N LEU A 146 17.60 11.71 19.20
CA LEU A 146 16.24 11.27 18.90
C LEU A 146 15.95 11.25 17.39
N LEU A 147 16.45 12.27 16.66
CA LEU A 147 16.36 12.33 15.21
C LEU A 147 17.14 11.19 14.56
N ALA A 148 18.34 10.87 15.06
CA ALA A 148 19.11 9.73 14.56
C ALA A 148 18.38 8.40 14.79
N ALA A 149 17.78 8.19 15.97
CA ALA A 149 16.97 7.01 16.25
C ALA A 149 15.77 6.90 15.27
N PHE A 150 15.11 8.02 14.97
CA PHE A 150 14.04 8.09 13.97
C PHE A 150 14.52 7.72 12.56
N LEU A 151 15.66 8.26 12.12
CA LEU A 151 16.27 7.95 10.82
C LEU A 151 16.67 6.47 10.70
N ILE A 152 17.28 5.91 11.76
CA ILE A 152 17.63 4.48 11.83
C ILE A 152 16.36 3.61 11.71
N LEU A 153 15.31 3.95 12.44
CA LEU A 153 14.06 3.21 12.42
C LEU A 153 13.43 3.17 11.01
N ILE A 154 13.36 4.31 10.33
CA ILE A 154 12.86 4.39 8.95
C ILE A 154 13.80 3.65 7.99
N GLY A 155 15.12 3.84 8.14
CA GLY A 155 16.14 3.22 7.31
C GLY A 155 16.07 1.69 7.36
N LEU A 156 16.05 1.12 8.57
CA LEU A 156 15.86 -0.30 8.81
C LEU A 156 14.50 -0.78 8.27
N GLY A 157 13.43 0.00 8.46
CA GLY A 157 12.12 -0.31 7.92
C GLY A 157 12.11 -0.48 6.39
N LEU A 158 12.79 0.41 5.67
CA LEU A 158 12.92 0.34 4.21
C LEU A 158 13.77 -0.85 3.75
N ILE A 159 14.88 -1.13 4.45
CA ILE A 159 15.74 -2.27 4.15
C ILE A 159 14.98 -3.59 4.36
N LEU A 160 14.28 -3.73 5.49
CA LEU A 160 13.46 -4.91 5.78
C LEU A 160 12.33 -5.10 4.76
N ALA A 161 11.67 -4.01 4.34
CA ALA A 161 10.66 -4.05 3.28
C ALA A 161 11.25 -4.52 1.94
N TYR A 162 12.45 -4.05 1.59
CA TYR A 162 13.17 -4.49 0.40
C TYR A 162 13.57 -5.97 0.47
N VAL A 163 14.18 -6.41 1.58
CA VAL A 163 14.59 -7.82 1.78
C VAL A 163 13.39 -8.74 1.70
N LYS A 164 12.27 -8.39 2.36
CA LYS A 164 11.02 -9.16 2.30
C LYS A 164 10.38 -9.19 0.91
N ALA A 165 10.53 -8.13 0.12
CA ALA A 165 10.04 -8.11 -1.26
C ALA A 165 10.94 -8.97 -2.18
N LYS A 166 12.26 -8.91 -1.97
CA LYS A 166 13.25 -9.65 -2.75
C LYS A 166 13.28 -11.14 -2.41
N SER A 167 12.93 -11.53 -1.19
CA SER A 167 12.89 -12.93 -0.76
C SER A 167 11.70 -13.72 -1.32
N ARG A 168 10.82 -13.08 -2.10
CA ARG A 168 9.68 -13.77 -2.74
C ARG A 168 10.18 -14.49 -3.99
N ASP A 169 9.69 -15.70 -4.21
CA ASP A 169 9.91 -16.42 -5.46
C ASP A 169 8.94 -15.90 -6.51
N LEU A 170 9.45 -15.01 -7.36
CA LEU A 170 8.68 -14.27 -8.35
C LEU A 170 9.01 -14.78 -9.76
N GLU A 171 7.97 -15.12 -10.52
CA GLU A 171 8.03 -15.39 -11.94
C GLU A 171 7.71 -14.10 -12.73
N GLU A 172 8.55 -13.75 -13.70
CA GLU A 172 8.35 -12.58 -14.54
C GLU A 172 7.39 -12.89 -15.68
N ILE A 173 6.37 -12.03 -15.86
CA ILE A 173 5.38 -12.16 -16.91
C ILE A 173 5.42 -10.88 -17.76
N PRO A 174 5.72 -10.98 -19.06
CA PRO A 174 5.65 -9.83 -19.96
C PRO A 174 4.18 -9.39 -20.11
N ALA A 175 3.98 -8.08 -20.06
CA ALA A 175 2.67 -7.46 -20.15
C ALA A 175 2.73 -6.18 -20.95
N GLU A 176 1.59 -5.77 -21.49
CA GLU A 176 1.46 -4.57 -22.30
C GLU A 176 0.28 -3.72 -21.81
N ILE A 177 0.43 -2.39 -21.90
CA ILE A 177 -0.69 -1.48 -21.71
C ILE A 177 -1.58 -1.52 -22.95
N SER A 178 -2.72 -2.20 -22.87
CA SER A 178 -3.66 -2.31 -23.99
C SER A 178 -4.63 -1.13 -24.09
N ASP A 179 -5.00 -0.53 -22.97
CA ASP A 179 -5.95 0.58 -22.91
C ASP A 179 -5.77 1.40 -21.61
N ILE A 180 -6.49 2.51 -21.44
CA ILE A 180 -6.45 3.36 -20.24
C ILE A 180 -7.88 3.64 -19.77
N LEU A 181 -8.19 3.21 -18.55
CA LEU A 181 -9.43 3.54 -17.86
C LEU A 181 -9.38 4.95 -17.29
N LYS A 182 -10.34 5.78 -17.67
CA LYS A 182 -10.61 7.10 -17.07
C LYS A 182 -11.60 6.93 -15.92
N TRP A 183 -11.13 7.04 -14.69
CA TRP A 183 -11.97 7.04 -13.50
C TRP A 183 -12.21 8.46 -13.01
N GLN A 184 -13.47 8.84 -12.90
CA GLN A 184 -13.87 10.13 -12.34
C GLN A 184 -14.68 9.88 -11.07
N SER A 185 -14.17 10.36 -9.94
CA SER A 185 -14.86 10.25 -8.66
C SER A 185 -15.63 11.54 -8.36
N GLY A 186 -16.97 11.47 -8.41
CA GLY A 186 -17.88 12.54 -8.00
C GLY A 186 -18.53 13.32 -9.16
N GLU A 187 -19.62 14.00 -8.82
CA GLU A 187 -20.33 14.90 -9.73
C GLU A 187 -19.62 16.25 -9.84
N LYS A 188 -19.72 16.88 -11.01
CA LYS A 188 -19.16 18.21 -11.27
C LYS A 188 -19.89 19.23 -10.38
N LYS A 189 -19.22 19.77 -9.37
CA LYS A 189 -19.78 20.84 -8.52
C LYS A 189 -19.38 22.21 -9.07
N LYS A 190 -20.19 23.23 -8.76
CA LYS A 190 -20.07 24.61 -9.29
C LYS A 190 -18.67 25.26 -9.13
N TRP A 191 -17.87 24.80 -8.16
CA TRP A 191 -16.57 25.38 -7.80
C TRP A 191 -15.40 24.39 -7.79
N THR A 192 -15.64 23.10 -8.10
CA THR A 192 -14.59 22.08 -8.04
C THR A 192 -14.71 21.11 -9.21
N ASN A 193 -13.61 20.96 -9.95
CA ASN A 193 -13.49 19.91 -10.93
C ASN A 193 -13.30 18.56 -10.22
N PRO A 194 -14.02 17.51 -10.65
CA PRO A 194 -13.87 16.20 -10.05
C PRO A 194 -12.48 15.65 -10.32
N SER A 195 -11.92 14.95 -9.32
CA SER A 195 -10.60 14.31 -9.46
C SER A 195 -10.69 13.20 -10.50
N ILE A 196 -9.91 13.35 -11.57
CA ILE A 196 -9.75 12.33 -12.60
C ILE A 196 -8.52 11.49 -12.27
N SER A 197 -8.64 10.18 -12.41
CA SER A 197 -7.57 9.21 -12.25
C SER A 197 -7.55 8.26 -13.42
N TYR A 198 -6.38 8.04 -13.98
CA TYR A 198 -6.17 7.14 -15.10
C TYR A 198 -5.55 5.84 -14.61
N TYR A 199 -6.11 4.71 -15.01
CA TYR A 199 -5.63 3.37 -14.68
C TYR A 199 -5.34 2.61 -15.98
N PRO A 200 -4.09 2.21 -16.27
CA PRO A 200 -3.79 1.42 -17.45
C PRO A 200 -4.43 0.02 -17.32
N ILE A 201 -4.93 -0.49 -18.44
CA ILE A 201 -5.36 -1.87 -18.62
C ILE A 201 -4.16 -2.66 -19.12
N LEU A 202 -3.85 -3.72 -18.41
CA LEU A 202 -2.67 -4.56 -18.60
C LEU A 202 -3.13 -5.87 -19.24
N LYS A 203 -2.57 -6.19 -20.40
CA LYS A 203 -2.75 -7.46 -21.10
C LYS A 203 -1.50 -8.31 -20.91
N TYR A 204 -1.66 -9.58 -20.55
CA TYR A 204 -0.55 -10.51 -20.32
C TYR A 204 -0.97 -11.95 -20.61
N THR A 205 0.00 -12.83 -20.82
CA THR A 205 -0.26 -14.25 -21.07
C THR A 205 0.14 -15.07 -19.84
N LEU A 206 -0.78 -15.92 -19.37
CA LEU A 206 -0.53 -16.82 -18.25
C LEU A 206 -1.03 -18.22 -18.61
N ASN A 207 -0.15 -19.22 -18.49
CA ASN A 207 -0.45 -20.62 -18.85
C ASN A 207 -1.02 -20.76 -20.28
N GLY A 208 -0.49 -19.99 -21.25
CA GLY A 208 -0.94 -20.01 -22.64
C GLY A 208 -2.28 -19.32 -22.91
N LYS A 209 -2.91 -18.70 -21.89
CA LYS A 209 -4.15 -17.93 -22.04
C LYS A 209 -3.89 -16.44 -21.89
N GLU A 210 -4.47 -15.63 -22.78
CA GLU A 210 -4.47 -14.18 -22.62
C GLU A 210 -5.39 -13.77 -21.46
N LYS A 211 -4.87 -12.91 -20.59
CA LYS A 211 -5.58 -12.32 -19.47
C LYS A 211 -5.47 -10.81 -19.51
N ILE A 212 -6.51 -10.16 -18.99
CA ILE A 212 -6.59 -8.71 -18.90
C ILE A 212 -6.86 -8.34 -17.45
N MET A 213 -6.17 -7.32 -16.94
CA MET A 213 -6.50 -6.72 -15.65
C MET A 213 -6.32 -5.21 -15.70
N ARG A 214 -7.07 -4.50 -14.88
CA ARG A 214 -6.77 -3.08 -14.61
C ARG A 214 -5.58 -2.98 -13.65
N SER A 215 -4.66 -2.06 -13.88
CA SER A 215 -3.59 -1.76 -12.93
C SER A 215 -4.15 -1.28 -11.59
N ARG A 216 -3.51 -1.66 -10.49
CA ARG A 216 -3.78 -1.13 -9.14
C ARG A 216 -3.18 0.26 -8.95
N TYR A 217 -2.28 0.68 -9.84
CA TYR A 217 -1.67 2.01 -9.81
C TYR A 217 -2.42 2.97 -10.74
N ASN A 218 -2.59 4.20 -10.28
CA ASN A 218 -3.18 5.28 -11.05
C ASN A 218 -2.20 6.45 -11.17
N SER A 219 -2.52 7.31 -12.13
CA SER A 219 -1.93 8.65 -12.27
C SER A 219 -3.05 9.66 -12.47
N SER A 220 -2.85 10.89 -12.03
CA SER A 220 -3.70 12.03 -12.40
C SER A 220 -3.44 12.50 -13.83
N SER A 221 -2.37 12.03 -14.48
CA SER A 221 -1.98 12.42 -15.82
C SER A 221 -2.04 11.24 -16.79
N THR A 222 -2.67 11.44 -17.94
CA THR A 222 -2.68 10.49 -19.07
C THR A 222 -1.28 10.23 -19.61
N ALA A 223 -0.40 11.24 -19.61
CA ALA A 223 0.97 11.14 -20.13
C ALA A 223 1.84 10.12 -19.38
N SER A 224 1.42 9.72 -18.16
CA SER A 224 2.11 8.70 -17.38
C SER A 224 2.00 7.29 -17.98
N TYR A 225 0.99 7.05 -18.83
CA TYR A 225 0.71 5.75 -19.42
C TYR A 225 0.63 5.87 -20.94
N LYS A 226 1.43 5.07 -21.65
CA LYS A 226 1.40 4.99 -23.11
C LYS A 226 0.86 3.61 -23.50
N VAL A 227 -0.20 3.58 -24.30
CA VAL A 227 -0.73 2.35 -24.91
C VAL A 227 0.37 1.74 -25.79
N GLY A 228 0.50 0.41 -25.77
CA GLY A 228 1.58 -0.31 -26.45
C GLY A 228 2.87 -0.44 -25.63
N LYS A 229 2.97 0.21 -24.46
CA LYS A 229 4.17 0.12 -23.63
C LYS A 229 4.25 -1.26 -22.96
N GLN A 230 5.37 -1.94 -23.19
CA GLN A 230 5.73 -3.18 -22.50
C GLN A 230 6.16 -2.90 -21.05
N LEU A 231 5.74 -3.77 -20.14
CA LEU A 231 6.08 -3.78 -18.72
C LEU A 231 6.15 -5.22 -18.20
N THR A 232 6.79 -5.39 -17.04
CA THR A 232 6.92 -6.70 -16.40
C THR A 232 6.01 -6.79 -15.19
N LEU A 233 5.18 -7.83 -15.17
CA LEU A 233 4.43 -8.27 -14.01
C LEU A 233 5.18 -9.40 -13.31
N TYR A 234 4.88 -9.61 -12.03
CA TYR A 234 5.56 -10.61 -11.21
C TYR A 234 4.52 -11.51 -10.54
N ARG A 235 4.53 -12.81 -10.82
CA ARG A 235 3.67 -13.76 -10.15
C ARG A 235 4.42 -14.39 -8.97
N ASP A 236 3.84 -14.29 -7.78
CA ASP A 236 4.35 -14.99 -6.60
C ASP A 236 4.00 -16.49 -6.72
N LYS A 237 4.99 -17.37 -6.82
CA LYS A 237 4.74 -18.81 -6.98
C LYS A 237 4.06 -19.45 -5.78
N ASN A 238 4.23 -18.86 -4.58
CA ASN A 238 3.67 -19.42 -3.36
C ASN A 238 2.19 -19.09 -3.20
N THR A 239 1.79 -17.87 -3.58
CA THR A 239 0.41 -17.40 -3.40
C THR A 239 -0.41 -17.38 -4.68
N GLY A 240 0.26 -17.39 -5.84
CA GLY A 240 -0.37 -17.20 -7.15
C GLY A 240 -0.72 -15.73 -7.45
N ASP A 241 -0.40 -14.80 -6.55
CA ASP A 241 -0.76 -13.38 -6.69
C ASP A 241 0.08 -12.70 -7.78
N ILE A 242 -0.54 -11.79 -8.52
CA ILE A 242 0.12 -10.99 -9.55
C ILE A 242 0.46 -9.61 -8.98
N LEU A 243 1.75 -9.29 -8.97
CA LEU A 243 2.33 -8.05 -8.48
C LEU A 243 2.79 -7.20 -9.67
N GLU A 244 2.42 -5.92 -9.68
CA GLU A 244 2.81 -5.00 -10.75
C GLU A 244 4.17 -4.32 -10.50
N ARG A 245 4.81 -4.58 -9.35
CA ARG A 245 6.14 -4.03 -9.02
C ARG A 245 6.93 -5.04 -8.18
N ASN A 246 8.19 -5.23 -8.52
CA ASN A 246 9.17 -5.96 -7.71
C ASN A 246 9.76 -5.07 -6.59
N ALA A 247 10.68 -5.64 -5.81
CA ALA A 247 11.50 -4.97 -4.82
C ALA A 247 12.21 -3.75 -5.43
N ARG A 248 11.83 -2.55 -4.97
CA ARG A 248 12.41 -1.30 -5.45
C ARG A 248 13.79 -1.11 -4.83
N LYS A 249 14.84 -1.12 -5.65
CA LYS A 249 16.22 -0.83 -5.21
C LYS A 249 16.32 0.54 -4.50
N SER A 250 15.46 1.49 -4.85
CA SER A 250 15.39 2.79 -4.17
C SER A 250 15.10 2.66 -2.67
N MET A 251 14.33 1.66 -2.23
CA MET A 251 14.08 1.43 -0.79
C MET A 251 15.39 1.06 -0.07
N LEU A 252 16.21 0.19 -0.66
CA LEU A 252 17.51 -0.19 -0.10
C LEU A 252 18.45 1.03 -0.05
N ILE A 253 18.59 1.76 -1.16
CA ILE A 253 19.50 2.91 -1.27
C ILE A 253 19.11 3.99 -0.26
N ILE A 254 17.84 4.41 -0.24
CA ILE A 254 17.35 5.42 0.71
C ILE A 254 17.52 4.92 2.15
N GLY A 255 17.23 3.63 2.41
CA GLY A 255 17.40 3.05 3.73
C GLY A 255 18.85 3.12 4.24
N ILE A 256 19.83 2.79 3.39
CA ILE A 256 21.25 2.90 3.70
C ILE A 256 21.64 4.37 3.93
N CYS A 257 21.23 5.29 3.06
CA CYS A 257 21.52 6.71 3.22
C CYS A 257 20.99 7.27 4.54
N LEU A 258 19.77 6.91 4.95
CA LEU A 258 19.20 7.34 6.23
C LEU A 258 20.01 6.85 7.44
N ILE A 259 20.49 5.61 7.39
CA ILE A 259 21.34 5.05 8.46
C ILE A 259 22.69 5.77 8.49
N LEU A 260 23.30 6.06 7.33
CA LEU A 260 24.55 6.82 7.25
C LEU A 260 24.39 8.23 7.80
N PHE A 261 23.31 8.93 7.44
CA PHE A 261 23.01 10.26 8.01
C PHE A 261 22.79 10.21 9.52
N ALA A 262 22.12 9.16 10.01
CA ALA A 262 21.97 8.97 11.45
C ALA A 262 23.31 8.73 12.16
N ALA A 263 24.21 7.94 11.57
CA ALA A 263 25.54 7.69 12.12
C ALA A 263 26.38 8.97 12.18
N ILE A 264 26.35 9.78 11.12
CA ILE A 264 27.03 11.09 11.09
C ILE A 264 26.45 12.03 12.16
N GLY A 265 25.12 12.09 12.28
CA GLY A 265 24.44 12.90 13.27
C GLY A 265 24.75 12.48 14.71
N LEU A 266 24.80 11.17 14.99
CA LEU A 266 25.20 10.63 16.28
C LEU A 266 26.66 10.96 16.60
N TYR A 267 27.57 10.75 15.66
CA TYR A 267 28.99 11.05 15.83
C TYR A 267 29.20 12.54 16.16
N SER A 268 28.56 13.43 15.39
CA SER A 268 28.60 14.87 15.67
C SER A 268 28.05 15.20 17.06
N SER A 269 26.92 14.61 17.44
CA SER A 269 26.29 14.89 18.74
C SER A 269 27.14 14.40 19.92
N LEU A 270 27.80 13.25 19.76
CA LEU A 270 28.71 12.69 20.77
C LEU A 270 29.95 13.56 20.96
N ILE A 271 30.52 14.08 19.87
CA ILE A 271 31.63 15.05 19.97
C ILE A 271 31.17 16.31 20.72
N THR A 272 29.99 16.84 20.43
CA THR A 272 29.49 18.04 21.11
C THR A 272 29.16 17.81 22.58
N LEU A 273 28.71 16.60 22.96
CA LEU A 273 28.31 16.27 24.33
C LEU A 273 29.48 15.79 25.22
N PHE A 274 30.47 15.12 24.65
CA PHE A 274 31.56 14.45 25.41
C PHE A 274 32.97 14.87 24.99
N GLY A 275 33.12 15.69 23.95
CA GLY A 275 34.41 16.13 23.41
C GLY A 275 34.93 17.46 23.97
N ALA A 276 34.49 17.86 25.17
CA ALA A 276 35.08 18.95 25.94
C ALA A 276 36.03 18.41 27.01
#